data_AF-A0A3P9IFJ0-F1
#
_entry.id   AF-A0A3P9IFJ0-F1
#
_cell.length_a   1.000
_cell.length_b   1.000
_cell.length_c   1.000
_cell.angle_alpha   90.00
_cell.angle_beta   90.00
_cell.angle_gamma   90.00
#
_symmetry.space_group_name_H-M   'P 1'
#
loop_
_entity.id
_entity.type
_entity.pdbx_description
1 polymer ?
#
loop_
_entity_poly.entity_id
_entity_poly.type
_entity_poly.pdbx_seq_one_letter_code
_entity_poly.pdbx_strand_id
1 'polypeptide(L)'
;MPALLSSAVLLLFGFLIGLSSSLDPRDPNVCSLWESFTTSVKESYSHPYDHVTEEPCSDPRTSNRCLRHRITYRTAYRQAVKTDHRKRYQCCPGYYESGGKCVPHCTKECVHGRCVAPDRCQCEGGWRGEDCSSACGDQQWGPRCLQQCECKNGALCDPVKGACQCPPGFIGQHCEDPCPAGTFGKGCLQRCGCRNGASCDTVTGECTCRDGFTGTYCEKSCRKKCQPRCPCQNGGICKGKGICACPPGWTVGL
;
A
#
# COMPACT_ATOMS: atom_id res chain seq x y z
N MET A 1 58.51 8.78 -4.79
CA MET A 1 58.17 8.10 -6.05
C MET A 1 56.69 7.75 -6.01
N PRO A 2 55.77 8.62 -6.47
CA PRO A 2 54.36 8.29 -6.52
C PRO A 2 54.07 7.62 -7.87
N ALA A 3 53.50 6.41 -7.83
CA ALA A 3 53.05 5.70 -9.02
C ALA A 3 51.78 6.39 -9.57
N LEU A 4 51.92 6.98 -10.76
CA LEU A 4 50.81 7.49 -11.57
C LEU A 4 49.95 6.30 -12.01
N LEU A 5 48.84 6.04 -11.30
CA LEU A 5 47.78 5.19 -11.85
C LEU A 5 47.14 5.92 -13.03
N SER A 6 47.36 5.38 -14.22
CA SER A 6 46.84 5.90 -15.49
C SER A 6 45.30 5.96 -15.47
N SER A 7 44.76 7.16 -15.73
CA SER A 7 43.33 7.45 -15.91
C SER A 7 42.65 6.60 -17.00
N ALA A 8 43.42 5.84 -17.80
CA ALA A 8 42.89 4.92 -18.80
C ALA A 8 42.33 3.61 -18.20
N VAL A 9 42.75 3.21 -16.99
CA VAL A 9 42.28 1.94 -16.38
C VAL A 9 40.88 2.09 -15.79
N LEU A 10 40.50 3.28 -15.32
CA LEU A 10 39.16 3.57 -14.80
C LEU A 10 38.10 3.70 -15.91
N LEU A 11 38.48 4.04 -17.14
CA LEU A 11 37.55 4.17 -18.28
C LEU A 11 37.23 2.82 -18.94
N LEU A 12 38.12 1.82 -18.86
CA LEU A 12 37.88 0.48 -19.40
C LEU A 12 36.99 -0.39 -18.49
N PHE A 13 37.00 -0.16 -17.17
CA PHE A 13 36.04 -0.81 -16.25
C PHE A 13 34.65 -0.16 -16.26
N GLY A 14 34.51 1.06 -16.78
CA GLY A 14 33.21 1.70 -16.99
C GLY A 14 32.42 1.17 -18.19
N PHE A 15 33.07 0.46 -19.12
CA PHE A 15 32.46 -0.01 -20.36
C PHE A 15 31.86 -1.43 -20.30
N LEU A 16 32.07 -2.16 -19.19
CA LEU A 16 31.51 -3.51 -18.97
C LEU A 16 30.40 -3.56 -17.90
N ILE A 17 30.02 -2.43 -17.31
CA ILE A 17 28.89 -2.31 -16.38
C ILE A 17 27.79 -1.44 -17.00
N GLY A 18 27.63 -1.51 -18.32
CA GLY A 18 26.33 -1.28 -18.92
C GLY A 18 25.45 -2.45 -18.49
N LEU A 19 24.84 -2.33 -17.30
CA LEU A 19 23.80 -3.23 -16.81
C LEU A 19 22.80 -3.42 -17.94
N SER A 20 22.91 -4.52 -18.68
CA SER A 20 21.82 -5.01 -19.50
C SER A 20 20.73 -5.38 -18.50
N SER A 21 19.80 -4.46 -18.27
CA SER A 21 18.61 -4.65 -17.45
C SER A 21 17.71 -5.68 -18.13
N SER A 22 18.14 -6.94 -18.19
CA SER A 22 17.31 -8.01 -18.68
C SER A 22 16.29 -8.32 -17.60
N LEU A 23 15.02 -8.20 -17.94
CA LEU A 23 13.92 -8.64 -17.08
C LEU A 23 14.12 -10.11 -16.67
N ASP A 24 13.88 -10.43 -15.40
CA ASP A 24 13.93 -11.80 -14.90
C ASP A 24 12.73 -12.60 -15.48
N PRO A 25 12.95 -13.66 -16.26
CA PRO A 25 11.87 -14.49 -16.80
C PRO A 25 10.97 -15.17 -15.77
N ARG A 26 11.39 -15.19 -14.49
CA ARG A 26 10.62 -15.77 -13.37
C ARG A 26 9.69 -14.76 -12.71
N ASP A 27 9.83 -13.46 -13.01
CA ASP A 27 8.92 -12.44 -12.50
C ASP A 27 7.54 -12.65 -13.12
N PRO A 28 6.47 -12.79 -12.32
CA PRO A 28 5.11 -13.02 -12.83
C PRO A 28 4.57 -11.87 -13.69
N ASN A 29 5.17 -10.69 -13.62
CA ASN A 29 4.80 -9.51 -14.41
C ASN A 29 5.67 -9.34 -15.66
N VAL A 30 6.49 -10.34 -15.99
CA VAL A 30 7.27 -10.42 -17.22
C VAL A 30 6.60 -11.38 -18.19
N CYS A 31 6.18 -10.82 -19.33
CA CYS A 31 5.52 -11.53 -20.42
C CYS A 31 6.55 -11.84 -21.52
N SER A 32 6.33 -12.96 -22.24
CA SER A 32 7.19 -13.34 -23.36
C SER A 32 6.46 -13.22 -24.70
N LEU A 33 7.13 -12.63 -25.68
CA LEU A 33 6.68 -12.53 -27.07
C LEU A 33 7.65 -13.33 -27.97
N TRP A 34 7.12 -13.96 -29.02
CA TRP A 34 7.93 -14.53 -30.09
C TRP A 34 8.15 -13.49 -31.17
N GLU A 35 9.41 -13.15 -31.42
CA GLU A 35 9.83 -12.23 -32.48
C GLU A 35 10.49 -13.05 -33.60
N SER A 36 10.05 -12.85 -34.85
CA SER A 36 10.72 -13.44 -36.02
C SER A 36 11.85 -12.54 -36.49
N PHE A 37 12.96 -13.14 -36.90
CA PHE A 37 14.09 -12.45 -37.47
C PHE A 37 14.62 -13.21 -38.68
N THR A 38 15.19 -12.49 -39.63
CA THR A 38 15.71 -13.06 -40.87
C THR A 38 17.22 -13.14 -40.82
N THR A 39 17.76 -14.32 -41.17
CA THR A 39 19.19 -14.58 -41.25
C THR A 39 19.55 -14.97 -42.67
N SER A 40 20.61 -14.37 -43.22
CA SER A 40 21.14 -14.76 -44.53
C SER A 40 21.89 -16.09 -44.41
N VAL A 41 21.43 -17.11 -45.10
CA VAL A 41 22.08 -18.43 -45.16
C VAL A 41 22.53 -18.76 -46.57
N LYS A 42 23.58 -19.57 -46.68
CA LYS A 42 24.09 -20.07 -47.97
C LYS A 42 23.41 -21.40 -48.26
N GLU A 43 22.52 -21.42 -49.24
CA GLU A 43 21.76 -22.60 -49.64
C GLU A 43 22.36 -23.20 -50.92
N SER A 44 22.57 -24.52 -50.92
CA SER A 44 22.98 -25.25 -52.11
C SER A 44 21.78 -25.62 -52.98
N TYR A 45 21.90 -25.46 -54.29
CA TYR A 45 20.87 -25.88 -55.26
C TYR A 45 21.51 -26.54 -56.50
N SER A 46 20.69 -27.28 -57.24
CA SER A 46 21.09 -27.90 -58.51
C SER A 46 20.97 -26.89 -59.65
N HIS A 47 22.11 -26.42 -60.15
CA HIS A 47 22.16 -25.51 -61.29
C HIS A 47 22.38 -26.31 -62.61
N PRO A 48 21.51 -26.15 -63.61
CA PRO A 48 21.65 -26.83 -64.91
C PRO A 48 22.71 -26.14 -65.78
N TYR A 49 23.59 -26.93 -66.40
CA TYR A 49 24.58 -26.50 -67.38
C TYR A 49 24.32 -27.22 -68.70
N ASP A 50 24.06 -26.46 -69.76
CA ASP A 50 23.87 -26.99 -71.09
C ASP A 50 25.22 -27.21 -71.79
N HIS A 51 25.51 -28.46 -72.13
CA HIS A 51 26.64 -28.82 -72.96
C HIS A 51 26.13 -29.05 -74.38
N VAL A 52 26.52 -28.15 -75.29
CA VAL A 52 26.14 -28.23 -76.70
C VAL A 52 27.28 -28.84 -77.50
N THR A 53 27.03 -29.97 -78.15
CA THR A 53 27.99 -30.64 -79.03
C THR A 53 27.42 -30.78 -80.43
N GLU A 54 28.24 -30.63 -81.46
CA GLU A 54 27.85 -30.85 -82.86
C GLU A 54 27.98 -32.34 -83.20
N GLU A 55 26.89 -32.95 -83.66
CA GLU A 55 26.87 -34.34 -84.12
C GLU A 55 26.22 -34.41 -85.53
N PRO A 56 26.56 -35.41 -86.35
CA PRO A 56 25.92 -35.61 -87.66
C PRO A 56 24.42 -35.84 -87.48
N CYS A 57 23.60 -35.18 -88.30
CA CYS A 57 22.15 -35.37 -88.27
C CYS A 57 21.78 -36.81 -88.69
N SER A 58 20.71 -37.36 -88.11
CA SER A 58 20.26 -38.74 -88.37
C SER A 58 19.74 -38.99 -89.81
N ASP A 59 19.61 -37.95 -90.64
CA ASP A 59 19.19 -38.05 -92.04
C ASP A 59 20.43 -38.27 -92.95
N PRO A 60 20.53 -39.40 -93.66
CA PRO A 60 21.67 -39.71 -94.53
C PRO A 60 21.84 -38.78 -95.74
N ARG A 61 20.86 -37.95 -96.09
CA ARG A 61 20.85 -37.15 -97.33
C ARG A 61 21.20 -35.67 -97.15
N THR A 62 21.41 -35.21 -95.92
CA THR A 62 21.83 -33.82 -95.68
C THR A 62 23.10 -33.77 -94.84
N SER A 63 24.18 -33.23 -95.42
CA SER A 63 25.49 -33.04 -94.78
C SER A 63 25.49 -31.84 -93.83
N ASN A 64 24.48 -31.76 -92.96
CA ASN A 64 24.37 -30.69 -91.97
C ASN A 64 24.78 -31.20 -90.58
N ARG A 65 25.31 -30.30 -89.75
CA ARG A 65 25.67 -30.57 -88.36
C ARG A 65 24.49 -30.19 -87.48
N CYS A 66 24.05 -31.12 -86.64
CA CYS A 66 22.96 -30.91 -85.70
C CYS A 66 23.54 -30.63 -84.30
N LEU A 67 22.92 -29.72 -83.56
CA LEU A 67 23.28 -29.43 -82.17
C LEU A 67 22.61 -30.45 -81.25
N ARG A 68 23.42 -31.17 -80.46
CA ARG A 68 22.94 -32.03 -79.38
C ARG A 68 23.11 -31.32 -78.06
N HIS A 69 22.01 -31.08 -77.37
CA HIS A 69 21.98 -30.49 -76.03
C HIS A 69 22.06 -31.58 -74.97
N ARG A 70 22.96 -31.43 -73.99
CA ARG A 70 23.07 -32.30 -72.83
C ARG A 70 23.10 -31.46 -71.56
N ILE A 71 21.99 -31.47 -70.83
CA ILE A 71 21.88 -30.79 -69.53
C ILE A 71 22.59 -31.62 -68.46
N THR A 72 23.57 -31.04 -67.79
CA THR A 72 24.17 -31.62 -66.57
C THR A 72 23.87 -30.73 -65.37
N TYR A 73 23.66 -31.32 -64.20
CA TYR A 73 23.40 -30.56 -62.97
C TYR A 73 24.67 -30.51 -62.12
N ARG A 74 25.01 -29.34 -61.61
CA ARG A 74 26.09 -29.16 -60.62
C ARG A 74 25.58 -28.41 -59.41
N THR A 75 26.21 -28.63 -58.26
CA THR A 75 25.89 -27.90 -57.04
C THR A 75 26.39 -26.46 -57.15
N ALA A 76 25.46 -25.50 -57.08
CA ALA A 76 25.76 -24.08 -56.95
C ALA A 76 25.21 -23.57 -55.60
N TYR A 77 25.64 -22.38 -55.18
CA TYR A 77 25.19 -21.77 -53.93
C TYR A 77 24.48 -20.46 -54.20
N ARG A 78 23.40 -20.21 -53.46
CA ARG A 78 22.69 -18.93 -53.46
C ARG A 78 22.53 -18.42 -52.04
N GLN A 79 22.41 -17.10 -51.89
CA GLN A 79 21.96 -16.52 -50.63
C GLN A 79 20.45 -16.72 -50.51
N ALA A 80 20.04 -17.40 -49.45
CA ALA A 80 18.64 -17.56 -49.08
C ALA A 80 18.39 -16.84 -47.76
N VAL A 81 17.17 -16.33 -47.57
CA VAL A 81 16.74 -15.70 -46.32
C VAL A 81 16.03 -16.76 -45.50
N LYS A 82 16.56 -17.08 -44.32
CA LYS A 82 15.94 -18.00 -43.37
C LYS A 82 15.26 -17.19 -42.27
N THR A 83 13.99 -17.47 -42.02
CA THR A 83 13.25 -16.88 -40.89
C THR A 83 13.40 -17.80 -39.68
N ASP A 84 13.95 -17.26 -38.60
CA ASP A 84 14.05 -17.90 -37.29
C ASP A 84 13.23 -17.11 -36.27
N HIS A 85 12.95 -17.72 -35.10
CA HIS A 85 12.17 -17.09 -34.04
C HIS A 85 12.97 -17.07 -32.74
N ARG A 86 12.88 -15.97 -32.00
CA ARG A 86 13.45 -15.85 -30.66
C ARG A 86 12.40 -15.40 -29.66
N LYS A 87 12.51 -15.86 -28.42
CA LYS A 87 11.67 -15.41 -27.32
C LYS A 87 12.27 -14.13 -26.73
N ARG A 88 11.48 -13.05 -26.71
CA ARG A 88 11.83 -11.78 -26.07
C ARG A 88 10.95 -11.57 -24.85
N TYR A 89 11.52 -11.00 -23.79
CA TYR A 89 10.82 -10.67 -22.56
C TYR A 89 10.52 -9.18 -22.50
N GLN A 90 9.33 -8.85 -22.03
CA GLN A 90 8.88 -7.47 -21.81
C GLN A 90 7.92 -7.45 -20.62
N CYS A 91 7.69 -6.28 -20.02
CA CYS A 91 6.66 -6.16 -19.00
C CYS A 91 5.27 -6.45 -19.57
N CYS A 92 4.44 -7.11 -18.76
CA CYS A 92 3.06 -7.37 -19.11
C CYS A 92 2.25 -6.05 -19.24
N PRO A 93 1.10 -6.06 -19.93
CA PRO A 93 0.26 -4.88 -20.06
C PRO A 93 -0.07 -4.24 -18.71
N GLY A 94 0.06 -2.92 -18.62
CA GLY A 94 -0.14 -2.16 -17.38
C GLY A 94 1.08 -2.11 -16.45
N TYR A 95 2.22 -2.65 -16.86
CA TYR A 95 3.50 -2.52 -16.15
C TYR A 95 4.51 -1.79 -17.03
N TYR A 96 5.38 -0.99 -16.40
CA TYR A 96 6.50 -0.35 -17.06
C TYR A 96 7.82 -0.87 -16.50
N GLU A 97 8.87 -0.85 -17.32
CA GLU A 97 10.19 -1.30 -16.89
C GLU A 97 10.90 -0.19 -16.11
N SER A 98 11.40 -0.54 -14.92
CA SER A 98 12.26 0.34 -14.13
C SER A 98 13.31 -0.50 -13.41
N GLY A 99 14.59 -0.27 -13.72
CA GLY A 99 15.72 -0.97 -13.09
C GLY A 99 15.70 -2.49 -13.26
N GLY A 100 15.27 -3.00 -14.43
CA GLY A 100 15.16 -4.44 -14.70
C GLY A 100 14.01 -5.15 -13.99
N LYS A 101 13.04 -4.40 -13.46
CA LYS A 101 11.80 -4.91 -12.86
C LYS A 101 10.58 -4.33 -13.55
N CYS A 102 9.49 -5.09 -13.54
CA CYS A 102 8.20 -4.61 -14.01
C CYS A 102 7.43 -3.97 -12.86
N VAL A 103 7.31 -2.65 -12.90
CA VAL A 103 6.59 -1.85 -11.90
C VAL A 103 5.17 -1.57 -12.41
N PRO A 104 4.14 -1.78 -11.58
CA PRO A 104 2.76 -1.56 -12.01
C PRO A 104 2.50 -0.06 -12.28
N HIS A 105 1.72 0.21 -13.32
CA HIS A 105 1.26 1.54 -13.67
C HIS A 105 -0.15 1.76 -13.09
N CYS A 106 -0.31 2.80 -12.29
CA CYS A 106 -1.62 3.26 -11.83
C CYS A 106 -1.92 4.61 -12.48
N THR A 107 -3.05 4.72 -13.16
CA THR A 107 -3.52 5.94 -13.85
C THR A 107 -3.80 7.07 -12.86
N LYS A 108 -4.32 6.70 -11.68
CA LYS A 108 -4.46 7.58 -10.52
C LYS A 108 -3.39 7.25 -9.51
N GLU A 109 -2.83 8.29 -8.89
CA GLU A 109 -1.90 8.13 -7.80
C GLU A 109 -2.59 7.53 -6.57
N CYS A 110 -1.94 6.58 -5.90
CA CYS A 110 -2.40 6.02 -4.64
C CYS A 110 -1.99 6.96 -3.50
N VAL A 111 -2.85 7.89 -3.10
CA VAL A 111 -2.51 9.01 -2.19
C VAL A 111 -1.94 8.52 -0.86
N HIS A 112 -2.66 7.60 -0.19
CA HIS A 112 -2.22 6.97 1.06
C HIS A 112 -2.07 5.46 0.83
N GLY A 113 -1.17 5.09 -0.08
CA GLY A 113 -0.97 3.70 -0.44
C GLY A 113 0.12 3.50 -1.48
N ARG A 114 0.15 2.31 -2.08
CA ARG A 114 1.07 1.97 -3.16
C ARG A 114 0.37 1.22 -4.28
N CYS A 115 0.83 1.44 -5.51
CA CYS A 115 0.38 0.69 -6.68
C CYS A 115 0.93 -0.74 -6.60
N VAL A 116 0.05 -1.75 -6.55
CA VAL A 116 0.46 -3.17 -6.42
C VAL A 116 0.17 -3.99 -7.67
N ALA A 117 -0.68 -3.47 -8.56
CA ALA A 117 -0.99 -4.01 -9.87
C ALA A 117 -1.58 -2.86 -10.72
N PRO A 118 -1.77 -3.05 -12.04
CA PRO A 118 -2.31 -2.03 -12.91
C PRO A 118 -3.63 -1.49 -12.35
N ASP A 119 -3.68 -0.18 -12.13
CA ASP A 119 -4.81 0.55 -11.55
C ASP A 119 -5.36 -0.02 -10.22
N ARG A 120 -4.53 -0.73 -9.46
CA ARG A 120 -4.92 -1.30 -8.16
C ARG A 120 -4.01 -0.81 -7.05
N CYS A 121 -4.57 0.02 -6.17
CA CYS A 121 -3.90 0.51 -4.98
C CYS A 121 -4.06 -0.45 -3.80
N GLN A 122 -2.98 -0.63 -3.04
CA GLN A 122 -3.03 -1.14 -1.68
C GLN A 122 -2.97 0.07 -0.73
N CYS A 123 -4.08 0.32 -0.04
CA CYS A 123 -4.17 1.43 0.91
C CYS A 123 -3.47 1.12 2.22
N GLU A 124 -2.95 2.17 2.85
CA GLU A 124 -2.52 2.16 4.24
C GLU A 124 -3.72 2.03 5.19
N GLY A 125 -3.46 1.69 6.45
CA GLY A 125 -4.51 1.61 7.46
C GLY A 125 -5.16 2.98 7.66
N GLY A 126 -6.49 3.00 7.82
CA GLY A 126 -7.25 4.24 8.00
C GLY A 126 -7.70 4.90 6.70
N TRP A 127 -7.38 4.33 5.54
CA TRP A 127 -7.72 4.87 4.23
C TRP A 127 -8.44 3.85 3.34
N ARG A 128 -9.33 4.35 2.49
CA ARG A 128 -10.15 3.60 1.53
C ARG A 128 -10.36 4.39 0.23
N GLY A 129 -11.09 3.77 -0.68
CA GLY A 129 -11.28 4.23 -2.05
C GLY A 129 -10.46 3.39 -3.03
N GLU A 130 -10.57 3.72 -4.31
CA GLU A 130 -9.76 3.12 -5.36
C GLU A 130 -8.34 3.72 -5.40
N ASP A 131 -8.20 4.99 -5.01
CA ASP A 131 -6.95 5.76 -4.96
C ASP A 131 -6.46 6.05 -3.53
N CYS A 132 -7.10 5.45 -2.52
CA CYS A 132 -6.77 5.64 -1.10
C CYS A 132 -6.88 7.11 -0.62
N SER A 133 -7.74 7.91 -1.24
CA SER A 133 -7.94 9.33 -0.90
C SER A 133 -8.90 9.56 0.28
N SER A 134 -9.74 8.57 0.62
CA SER A 134 -10.81 8.74 1.60
C SER A 134 -10.47 8.09 2.94
N ALA A 135 -10.61 8.82 4.04
CA ALA A 135 -10.43 8.25 5.37
C ALA A 135 -11.54 7.23 5.73
N CYS A 136 -11.25 6.34 6.70
CA CYS A 136 -12.26 5.51 7.33
C CYS A 136 -13.29 6.33 8.11
N GLY A 137 -14.51 5.80 8.22
CA GLY A 137 -15.50 6.32 9.16
C GLY A 137 -15.20 5.90 10.60
N ASP A 138 -15.90 6.51 11.56
CA ASP A 138 -15.60 6.41 13.00
C ASP A 138 -15.68 4.99 13.60
N GLN A 139 -16.30 4.04 12.89
CA GLN A 139 -16.49 2.66 13.35
C GLN A 139 -15.76 1.62 12.50
N GLN A 140 -14.84 2.04 11.63
CA GLN A 140 -14.10 1.14 10.74
C GLN A 140 -12.61 1.42 10.82
N TRP A 141 -11.80 0.39 10.59
CA TRP A 141 -10.36 0.50 10.64
C TRP A 141 -9.64 -0.43 9.67
N GLY A 142 -8.33 -0.25 9.56
CA GLY A 142 -7.45 -1.06 8.73
C GLY A 142 -7.46 -0.62 7.25
N PRO A 143 -6.76 -1.38 6.39
CA PRO A 143 -6.67 -1.06 4.97
C PRO A 143 -8.03 -1.23 4.30
N ARG A 144 -8.43 -0.23 3.51
CA ARG A 144 -9.75 -0.14 2.87
C ARG A 144 -10.94 -0.16 3.86
N CYS A 145 -10.71 0.06 5.15
CA CYS A 145 -11.74 0.15 6.19
C CYS A 145 -12.63 -1.12 6.27
N LEU A 146 -12.04 -2.29 6.01
CA LEU A 146 -12.78 -3.56 5.97
C LEU A 146 -13.03 -4.17 7.35
N GLN A 147 -12.34 -3.66 8.38
CA GLN A 147 -12.51 -4.13 9.75
C GLN A 147 -13.46 -3.20 10.51
N GLN A 148 -14.31 -3.78 11.36
CA GLN A 148 -15.24 -3.02 12.21
C GLN A 148 -14.60 -2.77 13.58
N CYS A 149 -14.85 -1.59 14.15
CA CYS A 149 -14.46 -1.26 15.51
C CYS A 149 -15.47 -1.85 16.51
N GLU A 150 -14.96 -2.41 17.61
CA GLU A 150 -15.78 -3.04 18.65
C GLU A 150 -15.94 -2.18 19.91
N CYS A 151 -15.41 -0.95 19.88
CA CYS A 151 -15.43 0.00 20.98
C CYS A 151 -16.84 0.27 21.52
N LYS A 152 -16.97 0.34 22.85
CA LYS A 152 -18.22 0.55 23.61
C LYS A 152 -18.23 1.92 24.27
N ASN A 153 -19.38 2.27 24.85
CA ASN A 153 -19.55 3.46 25.69
C ASN A 153 -19.12 4.78 25.03
N GLY A 154 -19.26 4.90 23.71
CA GLY A 154 -18.88 6.11 22.96
C GLY A 154 -17.36 6.31 22.81
N ALA A 155 -16.56 5.26 23.00
CA ALA A 155 -15.12 5.32 22.80
C ALA A 155 -14.74 5.54 21.33
N LEU A 156 -13.67 6.31 21.13
CA LEU A 156 -13.12 6.59 19.80
C LEU A 156 -12.28 5.43 19.31
N CYS A 157 -12.40 5.08 18.04
CA CYS A 157 -11.61 4.02 17.42
C CYS A 157 -10.45 4.59 16.61
N ASP A 158 -9.26 4.02 16.78
CA ASP A 158 -8.11 4.29 15.92
C ASP A 158 -8.35 3.69 14.52
N PRO A 159 -8.43 4.50 13.45
CA PRO A 159 -8.76 4.01 12.10
C PRO A 159 -7.63 3.16 11.49
N VAL A 160 -6.41 3.21 12.03
CA VAL A 160 -5.26 2.43 11.55
C VAL A 160 -5.20 1.07 12.24
N LYS A 161 -5.36 1.05 13.58
CA LYS A 161 -5.11 -0.13 14.42
C LYS A 161 -6.35 -0.77 15.01
N GLY A 162 -7.51 -0.10 14.97
CA GLY A 162 -8.75 -0.55 15.61
C GLY A 162 -8.75 -0.42 17.14
N ALA A 163 -7.73 0.22 17.73
CA ALA A 163 -7.62 0.37 19.17
C ALA A 163 -8.61 1.41 19.71
N CYS A 164 -9.23 1.11 20.86
CA CYS A 164 -10.21 1.99 21.47
C CYS A 164 -9.57 2.98 22.43
N GLN A 165 -9.92 4.26 22.30
CA GLN A 165 -9.60 5.30 23.26
C GLN A 165 -10.78 5.49 24.20
N CYS A 166 -10.66 4.96 25.42
CA CYS A 166 -11.76 4.98 26.37
C CYS A 166 -12.05 6.39 26.89
N PRO A 167 -13.35 6.77 26.97
CA PRO A 167 -13.75 7.97 27.65
C PRO A 167 -13.51 7.83 29.16
N PRO A 168 -13.43 8.95 29.91
CA PRO A 168 -13.31 8.90 31.36
C PRO A 168 -14.42 8.06 31.99
N GLY A 169 -14.08 7.27 33.02
CA GLY A 169 -15.04 6.38 33.69
C GLY A 169 -15.10 4.96 33.14
N PHE A 170 -14.43 4.66 32.02
CA PHE A 170 -14.37 3.33 31.42
C PHE A 170 -12.95 2.88 31.10
N ILE A 171 -12.73 1.57 31.13
CA ILE A 171 -11.50 0.84 30.81
C ILE A 171 -11.85 -0.47 30.09
N GLY A 172 -10.83 -1.26 29.75
CA GLY A 172 -10.97 -2.48 28.94
C GLY A 172 -10.39 -2.29 27.54
N GLN A 173 -10.29 -3.38 26.78
CA GLN A 173 -9.77 -3.31 25.40
C GLN A 173 -10.75 -2.61 24.46
N HIS A 174 -12.05 -2.75 24.74
CA HIS A 174 -13.15 -2.14 24.01
C HIS A 174 -13.89 -1.10 24.84
N CYS A 175 -13.33 -0.67 25.97
CA CYS A 175 -13.95 0.28 26.89
C CYS A 175 -15.29 -0.21 27.46
N GLU A 176 -15.42 -1.52 27.63
CA GLU A 176 -16.60 -2.23 28.10
C GLU A 176 -16.79 -2.14 29.62
N ASP A 177 -15.69 -1.98 30.36
CA ASP A 177 -15.68 -2.06 31.82
C ASP A 177 -15.75 -0.66 32.44
N PRO A 178 -16.65 -0.41 33.41
CA PRO A 178 -16.60 0.82 34.19
C PRO A 178 -15.39 0.85 35.12
N CYS A 179 -14.98 2.04 35.57
CA CYS A 179 -13.88 2.16 36.54
C CYS A 179 -14.15 1.35 37.81
N PRO A 180 -13.12 0.65 38.35
CA PRO A 180 -13.21 -0.01 39.64
C PRO A 180 -13.63 0.97 40.74
N ALA A 181 -14.39 0.47 41.71
CA ALA A 181 -14.86 1.27 42.83
C ALA A 181 -13.70 2.01 43.53
N GLY A 182 -13.86 3.32 43.72
CA GLY A 182 -12.85 4.17 44.33
C GLY A 182 -11.83 4.78 43.35
N THR A 183 -12.01 4.58 42.04
CA THR A 183 -11.21 5.23 40.99
C THR A 183 -12.09 5.98 39.99
N PHE A 184 -11.53 7.00 39.34
CA PHE A 184 -12.24 7.81 38.35
C PHE A 184 -11.32 8.39 37.26
N GLY A 185 -11.93 9.02 36.26
CA GLY A 185 -11.23 9.76 35.21
C GLY A 185 -10.74 8.89 34.05
N LYS A 186 -9.87 9.45 33.21
CA LYS A 186 -9.31 8.74 32.05
C LYS A 186 -8.40 7.60 32.52
N GLY A 187 -8.70 6.38 32.07
CA GLY A 187 -7.96 5.18 32.45
C GLY A 187 -8.06 4.81 33.94
N CYS A 188 -9.03 5.39 34.67
CA CYS A 188 -9.24 5.14 36.11
C CYS A 188 -7.98 5.36 36.98
N LEU A 189 -7.13 6.28 36.56
CA LEU A 189 -5.85 6.54 37.22
C LEU A 189 -5.99 7.42 38.48
N GLN A 190 -7.11 8.12 38.64
CA GLN A 190 -7.37 8.99 39.78
C GLN A 190 -8.10 8.22 40.89
N ARG A 191 -7.80 8.52 42.16
CA ARG A 191 -8.44 7.90 43.33
C ARG A 191 -9.50 8.82 43.94
N CYS A 192 -10.64 8.25 44.29
CA CYS A 192 -11.73 8.96 44.95
C CYS A 192 -11.35 9.36 46.38
N GLY A 193 -11.54 10.64 46.70
CA GLY A 193 -11.29 11.20 48.03
C GLY A 193 -12.45 11.06 49.01
N CYS A 194 -13.57 10.47 48.58
CA CYS A 194 -14.83 10.42 49.34
C CYS A 194 -14.67 9.67 50.68
N ARG A 195 -15.28 10.20 51.73
CA ARG A 195 -15.23 9.66 53.10
C ARG A 195 -16.59 9.10 53.51
N ASN A 196 -16.62 8.43 54.66
CA ASN A 196 -17.85 7.97 55.33
C ASN A 196 -18.76 7.08 54.46
N GLY A 197 -18.16 6.26 53.58
CA GLY A 197 -18.88 5.34 52.70
C GLY A 197 -19.66 6.02 51.57
N ALA A 198 -19.37 7.28 51.26
CA ALA A 198 -19.93 7.98 50.11
C ALA A 198 -19.52 7.31 48.78
N SER A 199 -20.42 7.36 47.79
CA SER A 199 -20.12 6.89 46.44
C SER A 199 -19.41 7.99 45.65
N CYS A 200 -18.67 7.58 44.62
CA CYS A 200 -17.86 8.44 43.79
C CYS A 200 -18.26 8.24 42.32
N ASP A 201 -18.48 9.34 41.61
CA ASP A 201 -18.73 9.32 40.18
C ASP A 201 -17.46 8.90 39.42
N THR A 202 -17.57 7.90 38.56
CA THR A 202 -16.40 7.30 37.87
C THR A 202 -15.83 8.19 36.78
N VAL A 203 -16.59 9.17 36.29
CA VAL A 203 -16.17 10.09 35.23
C VAL A 203 -15.41 11.28 35.83
N THR A 204 -16.02 11.91 36.84
CA THR A 204 -15.62 13.21 37.40
C THR A 204 -14.95 13.12 38.77
N GLY A 205 -15.14 12.02 39.51
CA GLY A 205 -14.66 11.87 40.88
C GLY A 205 -15.54 12.53 41.94
N GLU A 206 -16.73 13.02 41.54
CA GLU A 206 -17.65 13.72 42.42
C GLU A 206 -18.25 12.79 43.49
N CYS A 207 -18.27 13.24 44.75
CA CYS A 207 -18.80 12.45 45.85
C CYS A 207 -20.30 12.66 46.07
N THR A 208 -21.04 11.55 46.10
CA THR A 208 -22.44 11.52 46.54
C THR A 208 -22.49 11.04 47.99
N CYS A 209 -22.83 11.94 48.91
CA CYS A 209 -22.81 11.67 50.34
C CYS A 209 -23.99 10.81 50.78
N ARG A 210 -23.75 9.92 51.75
CA ARG A 210 -24.81 9.22 52.48
C ARG A 210 -25.55 10.18 53.40
N ASP A 211 -26.77 9.79 53.78
CA ASP A 211 -27.57 10.54 54.75
C ASP A 211 -26.78 10.80 56.04
N GLY A 212 -26.85 12.04 56.53
CA GLY A 212 -26.08 12.48 57.70
C GLY A 212 -24.67 13.01 57.39
N PHE A 213 -24.22 13.02 56.13
CA PHE A 213 -22.91 13.56 55.73
C PHE A 213 -23.00 14.63 54.63
N THR A 214 -22.10 15.62 54.67
CA THR A 214 -22.00 16.72 53.70
C THR A 214 -20.53 17.15 53.53
N GLY A 215 -20.27 18.09 52.62
CA GLY A 215 -18.94 18.52 52.20
C GLY A 215 -18.54 17.98 50.83
N THR A 216 -17.44 18.47 50.27
CA THR A 216 -16.96 18.08 48.94
C THR A 216 -16.54 16.62 48.88
N TYR A 217 -16.01 16.09 49.99
CA TYR A 217 -15.60 14.70 50.14
C TYR A 217 -16.44 13.96 51.18
N CYS A 218 -17.61 14.50 51.54
CA CYS A 218 -18.51 13.95 52.55
C CYS A 218 -17.87 13.79 53.95
N GLU A 219 -16.91 14.65 54.28
CA GLU A 219 -16.12 14.59 55.49
C GLU A 219 -16.83 15.15 56.74
N LYS A 220 -17.93 15.89 56.56
CA LYS A 220 -18.65 16.58 57.65
C LYS A 220 -19.93 15.86 58.02
N SER A 221 -20.11 15.52 59.30
CA SER A 221 -21.38 14.97 59.82
C SER A 221 -22.42 16.07 60.07
N CYS A 222 -23.68 15.82 59.75
CA CYS A 222 -24.82 16.70 60.04
C CYS A 222 -25.84 15.99 60.96
N ARG A 223 -26.35 16.71 61.97
CA ARG A 223 -27.30 16.14 62.96
C ARG A 223 -28.78 16.14 62.52
N LYS A 224 -29.10 16.81 61.40
CA LYS A 224 -30.45 16.93 60.79
C LYS A 224 -30.34 16.59 59.29
N LYS A 225 -31.38 16.82 58.46
CA LYS A 225 -31.23 16.83 56.99
C LYS A 225 -30.07 17.75 56.60
N CYS A 226 -29.03 17.20 55.98
CA CYS A 226 -27.90 17.98 55.50
C CYS A 226 -28.40 19.05 54.53
N GLN A 227 -27.88 20.29 54.67
CA GLN A 227 -28.14 21.31 53.67
C GLN A 227 -27.59 20.83 52.31
N PRO A 228 -28.31 21.06 51.21
CA PRO A 228 -27.89 20.63 49.88
C PRO A 228 -26.50 21.16 49.54
N ARG A 229 -25.68 20.32 48.89
CA ARG A 229 -24.34 20.71 48.41
C ARG A 229 -24.49 21.88 47.44
N CYS A 230 -23.78 22.97 47.73
CA CYS A 230 -23.74 24.18 46.93
C CYS A 230 -22.27 24.57 46.76
N PRO A 231 -21.63 24.25 45.64
CA PRO A 231 -20.22 24.54 45.38
C PRO A 231 -20.02 26.01 44.99
N CYS A 232 -20.64 26.94 45.71
CA CYS A 232 -20.59 28.36 45.37
C CYS A 232 -19.18 28.90 45.63
N GLN A 233 -18.57 29.47 44.59
CA GLN A 233 -17.29 30.15 44.69
C GLN A 233 -17.51 31.65 44.97
N ASN A 234 -16.45 32.37 45.38
CA ASN A 234 -16.46 33.83 45.56
C ASN A 234 -17.58 34.38 46.46
N GLY A 235 -17.95 33.64 47.51
CA GLY A 235 -18.99 34.08 48.46
C GLY A 235 -20.43 33.99 47.96
N GLY A 236 -20.69 33.20 46.91
CA GLY A 236 -22.04 32.96 46.41
C GLY A 236 -22.99 32.36 47.46
N ILE A 237 -24.25 32.78 47.42
CA ILE A 237 -25.29 32.38 48.37
C ILE A 237 -26.00 31.14 47.84
N CYS A 238 -25.96 30.04 48.60
CA CYS A 238 -26.67 28.81 48.26
C CYS A 238 -28.19 29.01 48.36
N LYS A 239 -28.91 28.82 47.25
CA LYS A 239 -30.38 28.80 47.20
C LYS A 239 -30.97 27.39 47.31
N GLY A 240 -30.10 26.38 47.44
CA GLY A 240 -30.46 24.97 47.52
C GLY A 240 -30.34 24.25 46.17
N LYS A 241 -30.29 22.91 46.20
CA LYS A 241 -30.14 22.03 45.02
C LYS A 241 -28.92 22.37 44.12
N GLY A 242 -27.80 22.82 44.69
CA GLY A 242 -26.62 23.21 43.92
C GLY A 242 -26.71 24.57 43.23
N ILE A 243 -27.81 25.32 43.41
CA ILE A 243 -28.01 26.63 42.80
C ILE A 243 -27.32 27.70 43.66
N CYS A 244 -26.39 28.43 43.03
CA CYS A 244 -25.65 29.52 43.64
C CYS A 244 -26.16 30.86 43.10
N ALA A 245 -26.55 31.75 44.01
CA ALA A 245 -26.82 33.14 43.68
C ALA A 245 -25.54 33.96 43.85
N CYS A 246 -25.17 34.72 42.84
CA CYS A 246 -24.03 35.63 42.89
C CYS A 246 -24.34 36.84 43.81
N PRO A 247 -23.37 37.32 44.60
CA PRO A 247 -23.49 38.61 45.28
C PRO A 247 -23.57 39.76 44.25
N PRO A 248 -24.07 40.95 44.64
CA PRO A 248 -24.19 42.09 43.73
C PRO A 248 -22.89 42.39 42.98
N GLY A 249 -22.97 42.54 41.66
CA GLY A 249 -21.81 42.80 40.79
C GLY A 249 -21.11 41.56 40.23
N TRP A 250 -21.56 40.35 40.55
CA TRP A 250 -21.03 39.09 40.01
C TRP A 250 -22.07 38.37 39.15
N THR A 251 -21.63 37.72 38.08
CA THR A 251 -22.47 36.88 37.20
C THR A 251 -21.95 35.45 37.17
N VAL A 252 -22.82 34.49 36.82
CA VAL A 252 -22.44 33.07 36.70
C VAL A 252 -21.54 32.91 35.47
N GLY A 253 -20.33 32.36 35.65
CA GLY A 253 -19.42 32.06 34.54
C GLY A 253 -19.97 30.92 33.67
N LEU A 254 -19.88 31.09 32.35
CA LEU A 254 -20.21 30.07 31.35
C LEU A 254 -19.28 28.85 31.46
#